data_AF-A0A3W0B010-F1
#
_entry.id   AF-A0A3W0B010-F1
#
_cell.length_a   1.000
_cell.length_b   1.000
_cell.length_c   1.000
_cell.angle_alpha   90.00
_cell.angle_beta   90.00
_cell.angle_gamma   90.00
#
_symmetry.space_group_name_H-M   'P 1'
#
loop_
_entity.id
_entity.type
_entity.pdbx_description
1 polymer ?
#
loop_
_entity_poly.entity_id
_entity_poly.type
_entity_poly.pdbx_seq_one_letter_code
_entity_poly.pdbx_strand_id
1 'polypeptide(L)'
;MSNKSQYVLLNYDELNEKGLSKLVKEISKSGYKIAKVVPAGNGRKKDGIMTRTFSLVGNDEQTMEIQVNDTGDISGIKLNGKIVPFKPVKTLAALGQSIAGLFNRGATSFQKTLARKLARAAKNIDDDNKKRQGVKSNAQKLAEAKQARDSIQEDIAQAKEKLTQVQGNSDKTTQEIGNVKAALAQEQAQTRSLKEEIARLEDEA
;
A
#
# COMPACT_ATOMS: atom_id res chain seq x y z
N MET A 1 -26.16 -49.02 13.65
CA MET A 1 -25.28 -48.79 14.80
C MET A 1 -25.60 -47.41 15.37
N SER A 2 -26.23 -47.39 16.54
CA SER A 2 -26.75 -46.18 17.20
C SER A 2 -25.60 -45.32 17.70
N ASN A 3 -25.59 -44.04 17.34
CA ASN A 3 -24.54 -43.09 17.67
C ASN A 3 -24.64 -42.71 19.16
N LYS A 4 -23.68 -43.15 19.98
CA LYS A 4 -23.58 -42.87 21.42
C LYS A 4 -23.02 -41.47 21.75
N SER A 5 -22.74 -40.64 20.74
CA SER A 5 -22.25 -39.28 20.92
C SER A 5 -23.41 -38.28 21.02
N GLN A 6 -23.40 -37.45 22.06
CA GLN A 6 -24.39 -36.40 22.36
C GLN A 6 -24.43 -35.23 21.35
N TYR A 7 -23.76 -35.35 20.21
CA TYR A 7 -23.56 -34.29 19.21
C TYR A 7 -23.62 -34.87 17.80
N VAL A 8 -23.92 -34.01 16.82
CA VAL A 8 -24.02 -34.43 15.42
C VAL A 8 -22.63 -34.70 14.84
N LEU A 9 -22.44 -35.94 14.37
CA LEU A 9 -21.27 -36.32 13.58
C LEU A 9 -21.58 -36.09 12.09
N LEU A 10 -20.78 -35.27 11.42
CA LEU A 10 -20.78 -35.12 9.97
C LEU A 10 -19.85 -36.17 9.36
N ASN A 11 -20.24 -36.74 8.21
CA ASN A 11 -19.43 -37.77 7.55
C ASN A 11 -18.17 -37.15 6.94
N TYR A 12 -16.99 -37.45 7.52
CA TYR A 12 -15.70 -36.85 7.18
C TYR A 12 -15.25 -37.12 5.72
N ASP A 13 -15.68 -38.26 5.17
CA ASP A 13 -15.38 -38.65 3.79
C ASP A 13 -16.37 -38.05 2.76
N GLU A 14 -17.54 -37.60 3.20
CA GLU A 14 -18.58 -37.03 2.33
C GLU A 14 -18.81 -35.54 2.61
N LEU A 15 -17.74 -34.77 2.83
CA LEU A 15 -17.79 -33.30 2.89
C LEU A 15 -17.90 -32.67 1.48
N ASN A 16 -18.83 -33.22 0.68
CA ASN A 16 -19.15 -32.81 -0.68
C ASN A 16 -20.65 -32.47 -0.80
N GLU A 17 -21.08 -32.00 -1.97
CA GLU A 17 -22.47 -31.59 -2.23
C GLU A 17 -23.51 -32.67 -1.88
N LYS A 18 -23.14 -33.96 -1.93
CA LYS A 18 -24.05 -35.09 -1.65
C LYS A 18 -24.16 -35.37 -0.14
N GLY A 19 -23.06 -35.39 0.60
CA GLY A 19 -23.09 -35.64 2.05
C GLY A 19 -23.61 -34.47 2.87
N LEU A 20 -23.42 -33.24 2.40
CA LEU A 20 -23.97 -32.03 3.04
C LEU A 20 -25.39 -31.69 2.58
N SER A 21 -25.98 -32.45 1.66
CA SER A 21 -27.33 -32.21 1.15
C SER A 21 -28.41 -32.22 2.24
N LYS A 22 -28.26 -33.07 3.27
CA LYS A 22 -29.18 -33.09 4.43
C LYS A 22 -29.03 -31.84 5.29
N LEU A 23 -27.81 -31.33 5.45
CA LEU A 23 -27.53 -30.10 6.18
C LEU A 23 -28.01 -28.86 5.40
N VAL A 24 -27.82 -28.83 4.08
CA VAL A 24 -28.34 -27.76 3.19
C VAL A 24 -29.87 -27.73 3.21
N LYS A 25 -30.52 -28.90 3.20
CA LYS A 25 -31.98 -29.00 3.33
C LYS A 25 -32.48 -28.47 4.67
N GLU A 26 -31.82 -28.82 5.77
CA GLU A 26 -32.18 -28.30 7.10
C GLU A 26 -31.90 -26.80 7.25
N ILE A 27 -30.84 -26.26 6.62
CA ILE A 27 -30.56 -24.81 6.58
C ILE A 27 -31.61 -24.06 5.73
N SER A 28 -32.03 -24.66 4.62
CA SER A 28 -33.10 -24.10 3.78
C SER A 28 -34.44 -24.09 4.52
N LYS A 29 -34.72 -25.13 5.32
CA LYS A 29 -35.91 -25.19 6.20
C LYS A 29 -35.85 -24.19 7.35
N SER A 30 -34.66 -23.88 7.87
CA SER A 30 -34.48 -22.87 8.92
C SER A 30 -34.47 -21.43 8.42
N GLY A 31 -34.77 -21.21 7.13
CA GLY A 31 -35.04 -19.90 6.56
C GLY A 31 -33.86 -19.23 5.86
N TYR A 32 -32.73 -19.93 5.65
CA TYR A 32 -31.58 -19.38 4.91
C TYR A 32 -31.25 -20.22 3.68
N LYS A 33 -31.19 -19.57 2.50
CA LYS A 33 -30.92 -20.26 1.23
C LYS A 33 -29.40 -20.25 0.93
N ILE A 34 -28.85 -21.44 0.74
CA ILE A 34 -27.46 -21.65 0.33
C ILE A 34 -27.42 -21.67 -1.20
N ALA A 35 -26.61 -20.82 -1.81
CA ALA A 35 -26.40 -20.75 -3.25
C ALA A 35 -25.41 -21.80 -3.75
N LYS A 36 -24.35 -22.05 -2.99
CA LYS A 36 -23.27 -22.96 -3.42
C LYS A 36 -22.61 -23.64 -2.23
N VAL A 37 -22.28 -24.92 -2.40
CA VAL A 37 -21.44 -25.66 -1.46
C VAL A 37 -20.09 -25.85 -2.12
N VAL A 38 -19.03 -25.33 -1.50
CA VAL A 38 -17.65 -25.61 -1.90
C VAL A 38 -17.19 -26.84 -1.12
N PRO A 39 -16.87 -27.96 -1.81
CA PRO A 39 -16.48 -29.19 -1.15
C PRO A 39 -15.18 -28.99 -0.35
N ALA A 40 -14.98 -29.82 0.68
CA ALA A 40 -13.75 -29.74 1.45
C ALA A 40 -12.53 -30.09 0.61
N GLY A 41 -11.52 -29.23 0.65
CA GLY A 41 -10.20 -29.53 0.06
C GLY A 41 -9.41 -30.52 0.90
N ASN A 42 -8.15 -30.77 0.50
CA ASN A 42 -7.23 -31.66 1.20
C ASN A 42 -7.11 -31.28 2.68
N GLY A 43 -7.21 -32.28 3.57
CA GLY A 43 -7.16 -32.09 5.01
C GLY A 43 -5.87 -31.40 5.45
N ARG A 44 -5.99 -30.38 6.30
CA ARG A 44 -4.84 -29.71 6.92
C ARG A 44 -4.76 -30.12 8.37
N LYS A 45 -3.54 -30.46 8.82
CA LYS A 45 -3.26 -30.69 10.24
C LYS A 45 -3.30 -29.34 10.95
N LYS A 46 -4.19 -29.21 11.93
CA LYS A 46 -4.25 -28.08 12.85
C LYS A 46 -4.27 -28.67 14.25
N ASP A 47 -3.34 -28.24 15.09
CA ASP A 47 -3.21 -28.68 16.49
C ASP A 47 -3.12 -30.21 16.65
N GLY A 48 -2.41 -30.89 15.73
CA GLY A 48 -2.19 -32.34 15.76
C GLY A 48 -3.34 -33.19 15.20
N ILE A 49 -4.50 -32.59 14.89
CA ILE A 49 -5.68 -33.28 14.36
C ILE A 49 -5.85 -32.97 12.86
N MET A 50 -6.18 -33.98 12.05
CA MET A 50 -6.49 -33.80 10.64
C MET A 50 -7.86 -33.13 10.52
N THR A 51 -7.92 -31.94 9.92
CA THR A 51 -9.16 -31.17 9.75
C THR A 51 -9.42 -30.89 8.28
N ARG A 52 -10.65 -31.09 7.83
CA ARG A 52 -11.12 -30.72 6.50
C ARG A 52 -12.05 -29.52 6.62
N THR A 53 -11.86 -28.52 5.78
CA THR A 53 -12.69 -27.30 5.78
C THR A 53 -13.52 -27.26 4.52
N PHE A 54 -14.84 -27.30 4.64
CA PHE A 54 -15.77 -27.03 3.53
C PHE A 54 -16.35 -25.63 3.67
N SER A 55 -16.78 -25.02 2.57
CA SER A 55 -17.38 -23.68 2.61
C SER A 55 -18.81 -23.69 2.10
N LEU A 56 -19.72 -23.04 2.81
CA LEU A 56 -21.10 -22.78 2.39
C LEU A 56 -21.20 -21.34 1.92
N VAL A 57 -21.70 -21.12 0.71
CA VAL A 57 -21.93 -19.79 0.15
C VAL A 57 -23.44 -19.56 0.13
N GLY A 58 -23.91 -18.55 0.87
CA GLY A 58 -25.30 -18.10 0.84
C GLY A 58 -25.65 -17.37 -0.44
N ASN A 59 -26.95 -17.14 -0.68
CA ASN A 59 -27.44 -16.32 -1.79
C ASN A 59 -26.87 -14.89 -1.79
N ASP A 60 -26.57 -14.36 -0.60
CA ASP A 60 -25.99 -13.03 -0.44
C ASP A 60 -24.46 -13.02 -0.66
N GLU A 61 -23.89 -14.02 -1.33
CA GLU A 61 -22.43 -14.25 -1.47
C GLU A 61 -21.64 -14.41 -0.16
N GLN A 62 -22.34 -14.49 0.98
CA GLN A 62 -21.71 -14.73 2.27
C GLN A 62 -21.10 -16.12 2.33
N THR A 63 -19.83 -16.22 2.71
CA THR A 63 -19.12 -17.49 2.80
C THR A 63 -18.94 -17.91 4.26
N MET A 64 -19.32 -19.14 4.58
CA MET A 64 -19.10 -19.75 5.88
C MET A 64 -18.21 -20.97 5.72
N GLU A 65 -17.01 -20.92 6.29
CA GLU A 65 -16.07 -22.03 6.33
C GLU A 65 -16.30 -22.84 7.60
N ILE A 66 -16.57 -24.13 7.46
CA ILE A 66 -16.79 -25.05 8.57
C ILE A 66 -15.66 -26.06 8.58
N GLN A 67 -14.92 -26.10 9.68
CA GLN A 67 -13.82 -27.04 9.90
C GLN A 67 -14.34 -28.27 10.62
N VAL A 68 -14.14 -29.43 10.02
CA VAL A 68 -14.54 -30.74 10.56
C VAL A 68 -13.30 -31.58 10.82
N ASN A 69 -13.22 -32.17 12.01
CA ASN A 69 -12.17 -33.11 12.42
C ASN A 69 -12.41 -34.50 11.80
N ASP A 70 -11.37 -35.35 11.81
CA ASP A 70 -11.41 -36.75 11.33
C ASP A 70 -12.58 -37.58 11.93
N THR A 71 -12.98 -37.27 13.17
CA THR A 71 -14.12 -37.92 13.85
C THR A 71 -15.50 -37.39 13.40
N GLY A 72 -15.55 -36.39 12.52
CA GLY A 72 -16.80 -35.78 12.05
C GLY A 72 -17.34 -34.65 12.92
N ASP A 73 -16.60 -34.19 13.92
CA ASP A 73 -16.98 -33.08 14.80
C ASP A 73 -16.55 -31.71 14.24
N ILE A 74 -17.33 -30.66 14.52
CA ILE A 74 -17.06 -29.30 14.05
C ILE A 74 -16.06 -28.62 14.99
N SER A 75 -14.82 -28.49 14.54
CA SER A 75 -13.71 -27.87 15.27
C SER A 75 -13.77 -26.33 15.27
N GLY A 76 -14.41 -25.74 14.25
CA GLY A 76 -14.55 -24.30 14.17
C GLY A 76 -15.38 -23.85 12.98
N ILE A 77 -16.03 -22.70 13.13
CA ILE A 77 -16.80 -22.04 12.06
C ILE A 77 -16.23 -20.64 11.86
N LYS A 78 -15.98 -20.27 10.60
CA LYS A 78 -15.67 -18.91 10.20
C LYS A 78 -16.75 -18.39 9.28
N LEU A 79 -17.26 -17.19 9.58
CA LEU A 79 -18.18 -16.47 8.71
C LEU A 79 -17.47 -15.27 8.11
N ASN A 80 -17.39 -15.20 6.78
CA ASN A 80 -16.69 -14.16 6.04
C ASN A 80 -15.24 -13.95 6.54
N GLY A 81 -14.54 -15.06 6.82
CA GLY A 81 -13.16 -15.06 7.34
C GLY A 81 -13.00 -14.79 8.84
N LYS A 82 -14.08 -14.47 9.58
CA LYS A 82 -14.04 -14.24 11.04
C LYS A 82 -14.47 -15.49 11.80
N ILE A 83 -13.70 -15.89 12.82
CA ILE A 83 -14.07 -17.00 13.71
C ILE A 83 -15.34 -16.61 14.47
N VAL A 84 -16.36 -17.46 14.39
CA VAL A 84 -17.63 -17.25 15.08
C VAL A 84 -17.76 -18.29 16.19
N PRO A 85 -18.11 -17.89 17.42
CA PRO A 85 -18.33 -18.84 18.49
C PRO A 85 -19.52 -19.75 18.13
N PHE A 86 -19.22 -21.03 17.96
CA PHE A 86 -20.19 -22.05 17.66
C PHE A 86 -20.33 -22.98 18.86
N LYS A 87 -21.57 -23.21 19.31
CA LYS A 87 -21.87 -24.21 20.33
C LYS A 87 -22.21 -25.52 19.63
N PRO A 88 -21.57 -26.65 19.97
CA PRO A 88 -21.93 -27.94 19.41
C PRO A 88 -23.38 -28.28 19.80
N VAL A 89 -24.17 -28.72 18.83
CA VAL A 89 -25.61 -29.02 19.02
C VAL A 89 -25.90 -30.49 18.72
N LYS A 90 -26.96 -30.98 19.35
CA LYS A 90 -27.28 -32.41 19.45
C LYS A 90 -28.01 -32.97 18.22
N THR A 91 -28.59 -32.12 17.37
CA THR A 91 -29.40 -32.54 16.22
C THR A 91 -29.07 -31.76 14.95
N LEU A 92 -29.21 -32.42 13.79
CA LEU A 92 -28.92 -31.84 12.47
C LEU A 92 -29.82 -30.63 12.16
N ALA A 93 -31.07 -30.65 12.65
CA ALA A 93 -31.98 -29.51 12.56
C ALA A 93 -31.48 -28.31 13.40
N ALA A 94 -30.98 -28.54 14.61
CA ALA A 94 -30.39 -27.50 15.44
C ALA A 94 -29.08 -26.95 14.84
N LEU A 95 -28.31 -27.78 14.12
CA LEU A 95 -27.17 -27.31 13.33
C LEU A 95 -27.62 -26.36 12.23
N GLY A 96 -28.66 -26.74 11.48
CA GLY A 96 -29.21 -25.90 10.42
C GLY A 96 -29.74 -24.57 10.92
N GLN A 97 -30.42 -24.56 12.08
CA GLN A 97 -30.89 -23.34 12.73
C GLN A 97 -29.75 -22.47 13.27
N SER A 98 -28.72 -23.08 13.88
CA SER A 98 -27.55 -22.36 14.36
C SER A 98 -26.80 -21.70 13.19
N ILE A 99 -26.56 -22.44 12.11
CA ILE A 99 -25.89 -21.94 10.91
C ILE A 99 -26.71 -20.82 10.24
N ALA A 100 -28.03 -20.99 10.08
CA ALA A 100 -28.89 -19.93 9.56
C ALA A 100 -28.90 -18.69 10.48
N GLY A 101 -28.91 -18.87 11.79
CA GLY A 101 -28.80 -17.80 12.77
C GLY A 101 -27.45 -17.06 12.68
N LEU A 102 -26.36 -17.78 12.42
CA LEU A 102 -25.04 -17.18 12.19
C LEU A 102 -25.01 -16.38 10.89
N PHE A 103 -25.58 -16.90 9.80
CA PHE A 103 -25.71 -16.16 8.55
C PHE A 103 -26.56 -14.89 8.71
N ASN A 104 -27.71 -14.97 9.39
CA ASN A 104 -28.56 -13.81 9.63
C ASN A 104 -27.86 -12.73 10.49
N ARG A 105 -27.09 -13.13 11.51
CA ARG A 105 -26.27 -12.20 12.30
C ARG A 105 -25.15 -11.57 11.46
N GLY A 106 -24.54 -12.34 10.57
CA GLY A 106 -23.51 -11.85 9.65
C GLY A 106 -24.06 -10.95 8.55
N ALA A 107 -25.31 -11.15 8.13
CA ALA A 107 -25.92 -10.50 6.99
C ALA A 107 -25.91 -8.97 7.09
N THR A 108 -26.32 -8.39 8.22
CA THR A 108 -26.31 -6.93 8.40
C THR A 108 -24.89 -6.35 8.28
N SER A 109 -23.89 -7.03 8.85
CA SER A 109 -22.49 -6.58 8.78
C SER A 109 -21.89 -6.74 7.39
N PHE A 110 -22.29 -7.80 6.67
CA PHE A 110 -21.86 -8.09 5.33
C PHE A 110 -22.50 -7.12 4.34
N GLN A 111 -23.82 -6.92 4.38
CA GLN A 111 -24.54 -5.92 3.59
C GLN A 111 -23.98 -4.52 3.83
N LYS A 112 -23.68 -4.14 5.08
CA LYS A 112 -23.02 -2.85 5.38
C LYS A 112 -21.63 -2.75 4.74
N THR A 113 -20.88 -3.85 4.71
CA THR A 113 -19.54 -3.88 4.09
C THR A 113 -19.63 -3.88 2.57
N LEU A 114 -20.59 -4.58 1.99
CA LEU A 114 -20.88 -4.61 0.57
C LEU A 114 -21.35 -3.23 0.11
N ALA A 115 -22.31 -2.62 0.81
CA ALA A 115 -22.76 -1.26 0.56
C ALA A 115 -21.60 -0.25 0.68
N ARG A 116 -20.70 -0.40 1.66
CA ARG A 116 -19.48 0.43 1.74
C ARG A 116 -18.52 0.18 0.58
N LYS A 117 -18.37 -1.06 0.11
CA LYS A 117 -17.52 -1.38 -1.05
C LYS A 117 -18.12 -0.82 -2.33
N LEU A 118 -19.43 -0.98 -2.55
CA LEU A 118 -20.17 -0.39 -3.66
C LEU A 118 -20.12 1.14 -3.60
N ALA A 119 -20.35 1.74 -2.43
CA ALA A 119 -20.24 3.19 -2.26
C ALA A 119 -18.82 3.69 -2.49
N ARG A 120 -17.78 2.93 -2.12
CA ARG A 120 -16.39 3.25 -2.46
C ARG A 120 -16.12 3.08 -3.95
N ALA A 121 -16.66 2.05 -4.60
CA ALA A 121 -16.51 1.83 -6.03
C ALA A 121 -17.23 2.92 -6.85
N ALA A 122 -18.44 3.30 -6.46
CA ALA A 122 -19.18 4.42 -7.04
C ALA A 122 -18.45 5.74 -6.80
N LYS A 123 -17.94 5.99 -5.58
CA LYS A 123 -17.08 7.14 -5.32
C LYS A 123 -15.82 7.13 -6.18
N ASN A 124 -15.20 5.98 -6.44
CA ASN A 124 -14.03 5.90 -7.32
C ASN A 124 -14.34 6.18 -8.80
N ILE A 125 -15.61 6.10 -9.23
CA ILE A 125 -16.05 6.48 -10.57
C ILE A 125 -16.27 8.01 -10.64
N ASP A 126 -16.72 8.63 -9.55
CA ASP A 126 -16.85 10.10 -9.45
C ASP A 126 -15.57 10.82 -8.95
N ASP A 127 -14.62 10.08 -8.34
CA ASP A 127 -13.39 10.59 -7.69
C ASP A 127 -12.18 10.63 -8.64
N ASP A 128 -12.37 10.82 -9.95
CA ASP A 128 -11.28 11.37 -10.78
C ASP A 128 -10.93 12.81 -10.33
N ASN A 129 -11.77 13.44 -9.50
CA ASN A 129 -11.61 14.84 -9.07
C ASN A 129 -11.56 15.06 -7.54
N LYS A 130 -11.44 14.03 -6.68
CA LYS A 130 -11.35 14.25 -5.22
C LYS A 130 -10.15 13.57 -4.61
N LYS A 131 -9.10 14.39 -4.46
CA LYS A 131 -7.85 14.16 -3.73
C LYS A 131 -8.10 13.34 -2.46
N ARG A 132 -7.70 12.06 -2.48
CA ARG A 132 -7.60 11.24 -1.28
C ARG A 132 -6.57 11.87 -0.33
N GLN A 133 -7.04 12.60 0.67
CA GLN A 133 -6.25 13.00 1.84
C GLN A 133 -5.87 11.74 2.61
N GLY A 134 -4.67 11.24 2.38
CA GLY A 134 -4.14 10.10 3.12
C GLY A 134 -3.11 9.36 2.30
N VAL A 135 -1.87 9.87 2.36
CA VAL A 135 -0.66 9.32 1.72
C VAL A 135 -0.60 9.55 0.21
N LYS A 136 0.25 10.51 -0.21
CA LYS A 136 0.65 10.68 -1.61
C LYS A 136 1.10 9.32 -2.15
N SER A 137 0.52 8.87 -3.26
CA SER A 137 0.87 7.60 -3.91
C SER A 137 2.38 7.58 -4.17
N ASN A 138 3.03 6.42 -4.12
CA ASN A 138 4.45 6.29 -4.45
C ASN A 138 4.78 6.88 -5.83
N ALA A 139 3.83 6.82 -6.78
CA ALA A 139 3.97 7.47 -8.08
C ALA A 139 4.01 9.01 -7.99
N GLN A 140 3.18 9.61 -7.12
CA GLN A 140 3.18 11.05 -6.87
C GLN A 140 4.46 11.50 -6.15
N LYS A 141 4.92 10.73 -5.15
CA LYS A 141 6.20 10.99 -4.49
C LYS A 141 7.38 10.90 -5.47
N LEU A 142 7.35 9.94 -6.38
CA LEU A 142 8.38 9.79 -7.42
C LEU A 142 8.35 10.95 -8.41
N ALA A 143 7.16 11.41 -8.82
CA ALA A 143 7.02 12.56 -9.71
C ALA A 143 7.54 13.85 -9.05
N GLU A 144 7.16 14.11 -7.80
CA GLU A 144 7.64 15.27 -7.04
C GLU A 144 9.16 15.21 -6.83
N ALA A 145 9.71 14.02 -6.51
CA ALA A 145 11.15 13.85 -6.35
C ALA A 145 11.92 14.09 -7.66
N LYS A 146 11.35 13.70 -8.81
CA LYS A 146 11.93 14.01 -10.13
C LYS A 146 11.89 15.50 -10.42
N GLN A 147 10.76 16.16 -10.21
CA GLN A 147 10.64 17.61 -10.40
C GLN A 147 11.61 18.40 -9.51
N ALA A 148 11.75 18.01 -8.25
CA ALA A 148 12.71 18.64 -7.33
C ALA A 148 14.17 18.38 -7.76
N ARG A 149 14.46 17.20 -8.32
CA ARG A 149 15.78 16.91 -8.88
C ARG A 149 16.08 17.79 -10.10
N ASP A 150 15.12 17.93 -11.00
CA ASP A 150 15.28 18.71 -12.23
C ASP A 150 15.49 20.20 -11.90
N SER A 151 14.72 20.75 -10.94
CA SER A 151 14.91 22.14 -10.49
C SER A 151 16.27 22.37 -9.83
N ILE A 152 16.73 21.44 -8.98
CA ILE A 152 18.07 21.54 -8.36
C ILE A 152 19.16 21.43 -9.44
N GLN A 153 18.95 20.63 -10.47
CA GLN A 153 19.90 20.49 -11.56
C GLN A 153 20.00 21.76 -12.40
N GLU A 154 18.88 22.44 -12.65
CA GLU A 154 18.85 23.77 -13.26
C GLU A 154 19.57 24.82 -12.39
N ASP A 155 19.31 24.84 -11.08
CA ASP A 155 19.99 25.75 -10.15
C ASP A 155 21.50 25.52 -10.12
N ILE A 156 21.95 24.25 -10.15
CA ILE A 156 23.37 23.90 -10.23
C ILE A 156 23.98 24.38 -11.55
N ALA A 157 23.26 24.27 -12.66
CA ALA A 157 23.74 24.75 -13.96
C ALA A 157 23.91 26.28 -13.95
N GLN A 158 22.93 27.01 -13.44
CA GLN A 158 23.00 28.47 -13.30
C GLN A 158 24.12 28.91 -12.34
N ALA A 159 24.32 28.18 -11.23
CA ALA A 159 25.39 28.46 -10.29
C ALA A 159 26.77 28.27 -10.94
N LYS A 160 26.95 27.22 -11.76
CA LYS A 160 28.19 27.00 -12.52
C LYS A 160 28.45 28.10 -13.54
N GLU A 161 27.41 28.57 -14.24
CA GLU A 161 27.54 29.67 -15.19
C GLU A 161 27.93 31.00 -14.51
N LYS A 162 27.33 31.30 -13.34
CA LYS A 162 27.75 32.44 -12.53
C LYS A 162 29.19 32.31 -12.05
N LEU A 163 29.61 31.10 -11.68
CA LEU A 163 30.98 30.84 -11.23
C LEU A 163 31.99 31.06 -12.36
N THR A 164 31.73 30.58 -13.58
CA THR A 164 32.61 30.83 -14.73
C THR A 164 32.66 32.31 -15.10
N GLN A 165 31.53 33.02 -15.00
CA GLN A 165 31.49 34.47 -15.24
C GLN A 165 32.33 35.25 -14.21
N VAL A 166 32.20 34.92 -12.93
CA VAL A 166 32.98 35.56 -11.86
C VAL A 166 34.47 35.27 -12.01
N GLN A 167 34.83 34.03 -12.37
CA GLN A 167 36.23 33.68 -12.66
C GLN A 167 36.78 34.51 -13.83
N GLY A 168 36.05 34.59 -14.94
CA GLY A 168 36.47 35.40 -16.09
C GLY A 168 36.62 36.90 -15.77
N ASN A 169 35.75 37.44 -14.92
CA ASN A 169 35.87 38.83 -14.46
C ASN A 169 37.07 39.03 -13.53
N SER A 170 37.34 38.06 -12.64
CA SER A 170 38.53 38.07 -11.78
C SER A 170 39.82 38.05 -12.60
N ASP A 171 39.87 37.22 -13.64
CA ASP A 171 41.03 37.13 -14.54
C ASP A 171 41.26 38.45 -15.29
N LYS A 172 40.19 39.06 -15.82
CA LYS A 172 40.27 40.39 -16.47
C LYS A 172 40.74 41.46 -15.50
N THR A 173 40.18 41.51 -14.30
CA THR A 173 40.59 42.47 -13.26
C THR A 173 42.06 42.29 -12.90
N THR A 174 42.52 41.04 -12.81
CA THR A 174 43.92 40.72 -12.51
C THR A 174 44.85 41.20 -13.64
N GLN A 175 44.44 41.03 -14.90
CA GLN A 175 45.17 41.56 -16.05
C GLN A 175 45.20 43.09 -16.06
N GLU A 176 44.08 43.75 -15.79
CA GLU A 176 43.99 45.22 -15.69
C GLU A 176 44.90 45.75 -14.58
N ILE A 177 44.90 45.14 -13.39
CA ILE A 177 45.82 45.48 -12.30
C ILE A 177 47.27 45.34 -12.75
N GLY A 178 47.60 44.28 -13.49
CA GLY A 178 48.95 44.08 -14.06
C GLY A 178 49.35 45.21 -15.01
N ASN A 179 48.46 45.57 -15.93
CA ASN A 179 48.69 46.64 -16.91
C ASN A 179 48.84 48.01 -16.24
N VAL A 180 47.97 48.33 -15.28
CA VAL A 180 48.04 49.60 -14.52
C VAL A 180 49.33 49.69 -13.71
N LYS A 181 49.76 48.59 -13.07
CA LYS A 181 51.05 48.56 -12.36
C LYS A 181 52.23 48.78 -13.29
N ALA A 182 52.20 48.20 -14.49
CA ALA A 182 53.25 48.41 -15.50
C ALA A 182 53.28 49.86 -15.99
N ALA A 183 52.12 50.45 -16.29
CA ALA A 183 52.00 51.85 -16.69
C ALA A 183 52.50 52.80 -15.59
N LEU A 184 52.12 52.56 -14.33
CA LEU A 184 52.60 53.34 -13.18
C LEU A 184 54.13 53.27 -13.05
N ALA A 185 54.72 52.10 -13.23
CA ALA A 185 56.18 51.94 -13.18
C ALA A 185 56.88 52.72 -14.31
N GLN A 186 56.28 52.74 -15.50
CA GLN A 186 56.78 53.51 -16.64
C GLN A 186 56.68 55.02 -16.41
N GLU A 187 55.55 55.52 -15.91
CA GLU A 187 55.38 56.94 -15.58
C GLU A 187 56.34 57.38 -14.47
N GLN A 188 56.55 56.55 -13.44
CA GLN A 188 57.55 56.82 -12.40
C GLN A 188 58.96 56.88 -12.97
N ALA A 189 59.31 56.01 -13.93
CA ALA A 189 60.62 56.04 -14.59
C ALA A 189 60.79 57.31 -15.45
N GLN A 190 59.77 57.70 -16.22
CA GLN A 190 59.78 58.95 -17.00
C GLN A 190 59.87 60.19 -16.10
N THR A 191 59.16 60.19 -14.97
CA THR A 191 59.24 61.28 -14.00
C THR A 191 60.64 61.41 -13.41
N ARG A 192 61.33 60.28 -13.16
CA ARG A 192 62.73 60.29 -12.70
C ARG A 192 63.67 60.86 -13.78
N SER A 193 63.54 60.40 -15.03
CA SER A 193 64.39 60.91 -16.12
C SER A 193 64.19 62.41 -16.38
N LEU A 194 62.94 62.89 -16.38
CA LEU A 194 62.64 64.31 -16.55
C LEU A 194 63.18 65.15 -15.39
N LYS A 195 63.11 64.65 -14.14
CA LYS A 195 63.72 65.34 -13.00
C LYS A 195 65.24 65.44 -13.12
N GLU A 196 65.90 64.38 -13.57
CA GLU A 196 67.34 64.39 -13.82
C GLU A 196 67.72 65.36 -14.94
N GLU A 197 66.91 65.45 -16.00
CA GLU A 197 67.12 66.38 -17.11
C GLU A 197 66.92 67.85 -16.67
N ILE A 198 65.88 68.15 -15.90
CA ILE A 198 65.66 69.49 -15.33
C ILE A 198 66.85 69.89 -14.46
N ALA A 199 67.31 69.00 -13.56
CA ALA A 199 68.45 69.30 -12.70
C ALA A 199 69.73 69.62 -13.50
N ARG A 200 69.99 68.89 -14.60
CA ARG A 200 71.13 69.20 -15.49
C ARG A 200 70.99 70.55 -16.17
N LEU A 201 69.79 70.89 -16.66
CA LEU A 201 69.54 72.18 -17.32
C LEU A 201 69.63 73.36 -16.35
N GLU A 202 69.24 73.16 -15.08
CA GLU A 202 69.41 74.16 -14.02
C GLU A 202 70.88 74.38 -13.64
N ASP A 203 71.72 73.33 -13.66
CA ASP A 203 73.17 73.44 -13.42
C ASP A 203 73.94 74.10 -14.58
N GLU A 204 73.39 74.09 -15.80
CA GLU A 204 73.99 74.69 -17.01
C GLU A 204 73.61 76.18 -17.24
N ALA A 205 72.66 76.72 -16.46
CA ALA A 205 72.15 78.10 -16.55
C ALA A 205 72.81 79.06 -15.56
#